data_AF-A0AAE6WKC1-F1
#
_entry.id   AF-A0AAE6WKC1-F1
#
_cell.length_a   1.000
_cell.length_b   1.000
_cell.length_c   1.000
_cell.angle_alpha   90.00
_cell.angle_beta   90.00
_cell.angle_gamma   90.00
#
_symmetry.space_group_name_H-M   'P 1'
#
loop_
_entity.id
_entity.type
_entity.pdbx_description
1 polymer ?
#
loop_
_entity_poly.entity_id
_entity_poly.type
_entity_poly.pdbx_seq_one_letter_code
_entity_poly.pdbx_strand_id
1 'polypeptide(L)' 'MWVVHQRMAELWFINKTRELTDSEMTEMSHCLSANAQRAWKIVKLKNLSLIASMTNDTDWQHDELCSKIEKI' A
#
# COMPACT_ATOMS: atom_id res chain seq x y z
N MET A 1 -2.20 -10.27 6.61
CA MET A 1 -2.03 -8.91 7.18
C MET A 1 -0.60 -8.49 6.91
N TRP A 2 -0.36 -7.30 6.35
CA TRP A 2 0.99 -6.86 6.01
C TRP A 2 1.69 -6.34 7.27
N VAL A 3 2.96 -6.71 7.48
CA VAL A 3 3.71 -6.40 8.72
C VAL A 3 3.74 -4.90 9.04
N VAL A 4 3.79 -4.06 8.00
CA VAL A 4 3.73 -2.60 8.14
C VAL A 4 2.40 -2.14 8.72
N HIS A 5 1.28 -2.71 8.30
CA HIS A 5 -0.05 -2.35 8.83
C HIS A 5 -0.21 -2.76 10.29
N GLN A 6 0.33 -3.92 10.67
CA GLN A 6 0.35 -4.34 12.06
C GLN A 6 1.15 -3.36 12.91
N ARG A 7 2.37 -2.99 12.49
CA ARG A 7 3.20 -2.05 13.25
C ARG A 7 2.58 -0.65 13.33
N MET A 8 1.93 -0.17 12.26
CA MET A 8 1.15 1.07 12.29
C MET A 8 0.04 1.02 13.34
N ALA A 9 -0.70 -0.09 13.43
CA ALA A 9 -1.75 -0.25 14.42
C ALA A 9 -1.18 -0.25 15.84
N GLU A 10 -0.10 -0.99 16.09
CA GLU A 10 0.59 -0.99 17.38
C GLU A 10 1.02 0.42 17.80
N LEU A 11 1.74 1.14 16.93
CA LEU A 11 2.17 2.52 17.20
C LEU A 11 0.99 3.46 17.39
N TRP A 12 -0.12 3.27 16.66
CA TRP A 12 -1.34 4.04 16.85
C TRP A 12 -1.91 3.84 18.25
N PHE A 13 -2.00 2.60 18.74
CA PHE A 13 -2.49 2.31 20.09
C PHE A 13 -1.55 2.87 21.17
N ILE A 14 -0.23 2.76 20.99
CA ILE A 14 0.76 3.39 21.89
C ILE A 14 0.49 4.90 21.97
N ASN A 15 0.34 5.57 20.81
CA ASN A 15 0.05 7.00 20.72
C ASN A 15 -1.28 7.42 21.37
N LYS A 16 -2.21 6.48 21.62
CA LYS A 16 -3.44 6.75 22.39
C LYS A 16 -3.25 6.74 23.90
N THR A 17 -2.17 6.13 24.38
CA THR A 17 -1.88 5.98 25.82
C THR A 17 -0.83 6.96 26.30
N ARG A 18 0.12 7.33 25.44
CA ARG A 18 1.16 8.32 25.68
C ARG A 18 1.65 8.89 24.35
N GLU A 19 2.40 9.98 24.39
CA GLU A 19 3.12 10.45 23.20
C GLU A 19 4.14 9.41 22.73
N LEU A 20 4.34 9.37 21.42
CA LEU A 20 5.40 8.56 20.80
C LEU A 20 6.76 9.15 21.12
N THR A 21 7.72 8.28 21.41
CA THR A 21 9.14 8.65 21.45
C THR A 21 9.64 9.00 20.04
N ASP A 22 10.77 9.69 19.93
CA ASP A 22 11.37 10.03 18.63
C ASP A 22 11.65 8.79 17.75
N SER A 23 12.05 7.68 18.38
CA SER A 23 12.23 6.40 17.70
C SER A 23 10.90 5.87 17.14
N GLU A 24 9.84 5.88 17.94
CA GLU A 24 8.52 5.41 17.52
C GLU A 24 7.88 6.32 16.47
N MET A 25 8.11 7.64 16.54
CA MET A 25 7.71 8.57 15.47
C MET A 25 8.45 8.27 14.17
N THR A 26 9.74 7.98 14.25
CA THR A 26 10.55 7.58 13.09
C THR A 26 10.02 6.28 12.49
N GLU A 27 9.71 5.28 13.32
CA GLU A 27 9.07 4.03 12.87
C GLU A 27 7.71 4.27 12.23
N MET A 28 6.87 5.13 12.83
CA MET A 28 5.57 5.50 12.26
C MET A 28 5.73 6.12 10.87
N SER A 29 6.70 7.04 10.71
CA SER A 29 7.04 7.66 9.42
C SER A 29 7.47 6.63 8.37
N HIS A 30 8.36 5.70 8.74
CA HIS A 30 8.77 4.60 7.85
C HIS A 30 7.60 3.73 7.44
N CYS A 31 6.73 3.36 8.39
CA CYS A 31 5.56 2.56 8.10
C CYS A 31 4.57 3.28 7.18
N LEU A 32 4.31 4.56 7.43
CA LEU A 32 3.47 5.39 6.57
C LEU A 32 4.03 5.52 5.16
N SER A 33 5.35 5.73 5.03
CA SER A 33 6.03 5.83 3.74
C SER A 33 5.88 4.53 2.94
N ALA A 34 6.15 3.37 3.56
CA ALA A 34 5.97 2.07 2.92
C ALA A 34 4.51 1.85 2.51
N ASN A 35 3.56 2.18 3.40
CA ASN A 35 2.13 2.08 3.10
C ASN A 35 1.69 2.97 1.94
N ALA A 36 2.11 4.22 1.92
CA ALA A 36 1.81 5.16 0.85
C ALA A 36 2.36 4.66 -0.49
N GLN A 37 3.61 4.20 -0.53
CA GLN A 37 4.23 3.65 -1.74
C GLN A 37 3.47 2.42 -2.27
N ARG A 38 3.10 1.48 -1.38
CA ARG A 38 2.34 0.29 -1.76
C ARG A 38 0.95 0.66 -2.28
N ALA A 39 0.22 1.51 -1.55
CA ALA A 39 -1.12 1.96 -1.93
C ALA A 39 -1.09 2.68 -3.29
N TRP A 40 -0.10 3.55 -3.50
CA TRP A 40 0.10 4.26 -4.76
C TRP A 40 0.37 3.32 -5.93
N LYS A 41 1.23 2.31 -5.74
CA LYS A 41 1.51 1.30 -6.77
C LYS A 41 0.25 0.54 -7.17
N ILE A 42 -0.57 0.14 -6.19
CA ILE A 42 -1.82 -0.58 -6.43
C ILE A 42 -2.82 0.31 -7.18
N VAL A 43 -3.05 1.55 -6.74
CA VAL A 43 -4.04 2.42 -7.41
C VAL A 43 -3.63 2.73 -8.85
N LYS A 44 -2.33 2.95 -9.10
CA LYS A 44 -1.81 3.15 -10.45
C LYS A 44 -2.10 1.95 -11.34
N LEU A 45 -1.81 0.73 -10.87
CA LEU A 45 -2.06 -0.49 -11.65
C LEU A 45 -3.55 -0.74 -11.89
N LYS A 46 -4.41 -0.46 -10.89
CA LYS A 46 -5.87 -0.57 -11.04
C LYS A 46 -6.42 0.41 -12.08
N ASN A 47 -5.93 1.64 -12.07
CA ASN A 47 -6.34 2.63 -13.07
C ASN A 47 -5.89 2.23 -14.48
N LEU A 48 -4.67 1.69 -14.63
CA LEU A 48 -4.21 1.15 -15.91
C LEU A 48 -5.05 -0.06 -16.35
N SER A 49 -5.40 -0.96 -15.43
CA SER A 49 -6.23 -2.13 -15.71
C SER A 49 -7.63 -1.72 -16.19
N LEU A 50 -8.20 -0.68 -15.60
CA LEU A 50 -9.46 -0.09 -16.06
C LEU A 50 -9.33 0.49 -17.48
N ILE A 51 -8.26 1.23 -17.77
CA ILE A 51 -8.00 1.76 -19.12
C ILE A 51 -7.89 0.62 -20.14
N ALA A 52 -7.10 -0.41 -19.84
CA ALA A 52 -6.94 -1.58 -20.71
C ALA A 52 -8.28 -2.26 -20.99
N SER A 53 -9.12 -2.42 -19.96
CA SER A 53 -10.48 -2.93 -20.10
C SER A 53 -11.35 -2.06 -21.01
N MET A 54 -11.30 -0.73 -20.85
CA MET A 54 -12.07 0.22 -21.66
C MET A 54 -11.61 0.27 -23.12
N THR A 55 -10.37 -0.13 -23.41
CA THR A 55 -9.81 -0.19 -24.77
C THR A 55 -9.78 -1.60 -25.35
N ASN A 56 -10.42 -2.58 -24.70
CA ASN A 56 -10.41 -4.01 -25.07
C ASN A 56 -9.00 -4.63 -25.19
N ASP A 57 -8.01 -4.09 -24.47
CA ASP A 57 -6.67 -4.67 -24.38
C ASP A 57 -6.62 -5.69 -23.23
N THR A 58 -7.28 -6.82 -23.45
CA THR A 58 -7.49 -7.85 -22.42
C THR A 58 -6.21 -8.58 -22.02
N ASP A 59 -5.29 -8.75 -22.96
CA ASP A 59 -4.01 -9.41 -22.73
C ASP A 59 -3.17 -8.57 -21.76
N TRP A 60 -3.05 -7.26 -22.01
CA TRP A 60 -2.35 -6.36 -21.09
C TRP A 60 -3.08 -6.24 -19.74
N GLN A 61 -4.41 -6.23 -19.74
CA GLN A 61 -5.20 -6.18 -18.51
C GLN A 61 -4.89 -7.37 -17.59
N HIS A 62 -4.99 -8.59 -18.12
CA HIS A 62 -4.94 -9.81 -17.31
C HIS A 62 -3.50 -10.28 -17.06
N ASP A 63 -2.69 -10.42 -18.12
CA ASP A 63 -1.38 -11.07 -18.03
C ASP A 63 -0.35 -10.19 -17.34
N GLU A 64 -0.49 -8.87 -17.47
CA GLU A 64 0.46 -7.91 -16.93
C GLU A 64 -0.07 -7.16 -15.71
N LEU A 65 -1.21 -6.47 -15.83
CA LEU A 65 -1.65 -5.51 -14.79
C LEU A 65 -2.28 -6.22 -13.58
N CYS A 66 -3.23 -7.14 -13.80
CA CYS A 66 -3.83 -7.93 -12.73
C CYS A 66 -2.79 -8.82 -12.03
N SER A 67 -1.95 -9.52 -12.79
CA SER A 67 -0.83 -10.33 -12.27
C SER A 67 0.13 -9.50 -11.39
N LYS A 68 0.44 -8.26 -11.77
CA LYS A 68 1.28 -7.36 -10.95
C LYS A 68 0.57 -6.91 -9.67
N ILE A 69 -0.75 -6.73 -9.69
CA ILE A 69 -1.53 -6.36 -8.48
C ILE A 69 -1.51 -7.52 -7.47
N GLU A 70 -1.69 -8.75 -7.92
CA GLU A 70 -1.72 -9.95 -7.06
C GLU A 70 -0.39 -10.22 -6.36
N LYS A 71 0.72 -9.80 -6.97
CA LYS A 71 2.09 -9.96 -6.42
C LYS A 71 2.50 -8.87 -5.42
N ILE A 72 1.66 -7.86 -5.17
CA ILE A 72 1.94 -6.73 -4.24
C ILE A 72 1.30 -6.98 -2.87
#